data_AF-A0A3N0DD80-F1
#
_entry.id   AF-A0A3N0DD80-F1
#
_cell.length_a   1.000
_cell.length_b   1.000
_cell.length_c   1.000
_cell.angle_alpha   90.00
_cell.angle_beta   90.00
_cell.angle_gamma   90.00
#
_symmetry.space_group_name_H-M   'P 1'
#
loop_
_entity.id
_entity.type
_entity.pdbx_description
1 polymer ?
#
loop_
_entity_poly.entity_id
_entity_poly.type
_entity_poly.pdbx_seq_one_letter_code
_entity_poly.pdbx_strand_id
1 'polypeptide(L)'
;MSAPTDVDFDRLVAELVERVLDDPTGALGPSVYETARLVSLAPWLDGDAARVRYLLDEQRSDGSWGGPGGYALVPTLSATEALLAVLGREGGELPLPPAALVEAARRGLAAAAALVACSAEEPVPSTVVFFMVIPALVEGINARLAVLGADRCSRWRCRTG
;
A
#
# COMPACT_ATOMS: atom_id res chain seq x y z
N MET A 1 -2.60 -38.00 -28.20
CA MET A 1 -2.04 -36.85 -27.47
C MET A 1 -0.61 -36.67 -27.95
N SER A 2 -0.39 -35.76 -28.89
CA SER A 2 0.95 -35.49 -29.43
C SER A 2 1.76 -34.69 -28.42
N ALA A 3 2.99 -35.11 -28.15
CA ALA A 3 3.93 -34.40 -27.30
C ALA A 3 4.28 -33.03 -27.92
N PRO A 4 4.54 -31.98 -27.11
CA PRO A 4 4.97 -30.71 -27.65
C PRO A 4 6.33 -30.88 -28.34
N THR A 5 6.36 -30.52 -29.61
CA THR A 5 7.52 -30.46 -30.52
C THR A 5 8.61 -29.52 -30.01
N ASP A 6 9.85 -30.01 -30.08
CA ASP A 6 11.14 -29.33 -30.20
C ASP A 6 11.15 -27.83 -29.85
N VAL A 7 11.17 -27.53 -28.55
CA VAL A 7 11.41 -26.18 -28.07
C VAL A 7 12.90 -25.89 -28.19
N ASP A 8 13.26 -24.92 -29.03
CA ASP A 8 14.61 -24.39 -29.09
C ASP A 8 14.88 -23.53 -27.84
N PHE A 9 15.38 -24.20 -26.80
CA PHE A 9 15.74 -23.57 -25.54
C PHE A 9 16.94 -22.63 -25.67
N ASP A 10 17.85 -22.87 -26.61
CA ASP A 10 19.04 -22.04 -26.79
C ASP A 10 18.63 -20.64 -27.29
N ARG A 11 17.70 -20.57 -28.26
CA ARG A 11 17.10 -19.30 -28.68
C ARG A 11 16.37 -18.61 -27.53
N LEU A 12 15.59 -19.34 -26.74
CA LEU A 12 14.83 -18.74 -25.62
C LEU A 12 15.75 -18.19 -24.52
N VAL A 13 16.89 -18.86 -24.26
CA VAL A 13 17.90 -18.37 -23.32
C VAL A 13 18.53 -17.08 -23.85
N ALA A 14 18.91 -17.03 -25.13
CA ALA A 14 19.46 -15.82 -25.74
C ALA A 14 18.46 -14.65 -25.64
N GLU A 15 17.19 -14.88 -26.00
CA GLU A 15 16.14 -13.86 -25.91
C GLU A 15 15.86 -13.38 -24.48
N LEU A 16 15.95 -14.27 -23.49
CA LEU A 16 15.80 -13.89 -22.08
C LEU A 16 16.93 -12.94 -21.65
N VAL A 17 18.17 -13.28 -22.00
CA VAL A 17 19.34 -12.47 -21.66
C VAL A 17 19.28 -11.12 -22.37
N GLU A 18 18.96 -11.09 -23.66
CA GLU A 18 18.81 -9.84 -24.44
C GLU A 18 17.76 -8.93 -23.81
N ARG A 19 16.58 -9.46 -23.42
CA ARG A 19 15.55 -8.64 -22.77
C ARG A 19 15.99 -8.03 -21.44
N VAL A 20 16.78 -8.74 -20.64
CA VAL A 20 17.31 -8.20 -19.37
C VAL A 20 18.38 -7.14 -19.63
N LEU A 21 19.20 -7.31 -20.67
CA LEU A 21 20.22 -6.33 -21.05
C LEU A 21 19.60 -5.07 -21.66
N ASP A 22 18.47 -5.20 -22.36
CA ASP A 22 17.75 -4.10 -23.00
C ASP A 22 16.87 -3.29 -22.02
N ASP A 23 16.56 -3.84 -20.84
CA ASP A 23 15.84 -3.14 -19.77
C ASP A 23 16.76 -2.83 -18.56
N PRO A 24 17.45 -1.67 -18.55
CA PRO A 24 18.33 -1.28 -17.46
C PRO A 24 17.59 -1.02 -16.14
N THR A 25 16.25 -1.02 -16.15
CA THR A 25 15.40 -0.81 -14.96
C THR A 25 14.85 -2.11 -14.38
N GLY A 26 15.03 -3.24 -15.08
CA GLY A 26 14.76 -4.58 -14.56
C GLY A 26 13.29 -4.99 -14.53
N ALA A 27 12.41 -4.33 -15.30
CA ALA A 27 11.00 -4.66 -15.49
C ALA A 27 10.21 -4.91 -14.19
N LEU A 28 10.59 -4.24 -13.09
CA LEU A 28 9.90 -4.43 -11.81
C LEU A 28 8.53 -3.75 -11.87
N GLY A 29 7.48 -4.55 -11.72
CA GLY A 29 6.12 -4.05 -11.57
C GLY A 29 5.98 -3.19 -10.31
N PRO A 30 4.99 -2.28 -10.27
CA PRO A 30 4.74 -1.48 -9.08
C PRO A 30 4.36 -2.37 -7.90
N SER A 31 4.88 -2.05 -6.73
CA SER A 31 4.54 -2.68 -5.46
C SER A 31 3.68 -1.73 -4.63
N VAL A 32 2.77 -2.30 -3.84
CA VAL A 32 1.88 -1.53 -2.96
C VAL A 32 2.67 -0.75 -1.90
N TYR A 33 3.70 -1.36 -1.31
CA TYR A 33 4.49 -0.72 -0.25
C TYR A 33 5.14 0.58 -0.75
N GLU A 34 5.95 0.53 -1.81
CA GLU A 34 6.64 1.67 -2.41
C GLU A 34 5.64 2.71 -2.92
N THR A 35 4.56 2.29 -3.60
CA THR A 35 3.54 3.20 -4.10
C THR A 35 2.87 3.99 -2.98
N ALA A 36 2.52 3.32 -1.88
CA ALA A 36 1.94 3.96 -0.70
C ALA A 36 2.93 4.91 -0.02
N ARG A 37 4.23 4.58 0.04
CA ARG A 37 5.24 5.51 0.57
C ARG A 37 5.33 6.79 -0.27
N LEU A 38 5.24 6.70 -1.60
CA LEU A 38 5.20 7.90 -2.45
C LEU A 38 3.94 8.74 -2.22
N VAL A 39 2.77 8.12 -2.08
CA VAL A 39 1.50 8.83 -1.76
C VAL A 39 1.60 9.59 -0.43
N SER A 40 2.27 8.99 0.56
CA SER A 40 2.39 9.55 1.90
C SER A 40 3.48 10.62 2.02
N LEU A 41 4.65 10.39 1.40
CA LEU A 41 5.86 11.20 1.61
C LEU A 41 6.18 12.17 0.47
N ALA A 42 5.68 11.91 -0.73
CA ALA A 42 5.96 12.72 -1.92
C ALA A 42 4.66 13.14 -2.64
N PRO A 43 3.72 13.82 -1.94
CA PRO A 43 2.46 14.25 -2.53
C PRO A 43 2.64 15.28 -3.66
N TRP A 44 3.81 15.92 -3.74
CA TRP A 44 4.18 16.87 -4.80
C TRP A 44 4.62 16.19 -6.10
N LEU A 45 4.91 14.88 -6.06
CA LEU A 45 5.35 14.15 -7.24
C LEU A 45 4.16 13.91 -8.17
N ASP A 46 4.36 14.17 -9.47
CA ASP A 46 3.33 13.94 -10.49
C ASP A 46 2.73 12.53 -10.41
N GLY A 47 1.43 12.41 -10.72
CA GLY A 47 0.73 11.12 -10.70
C GLY A 47 0.18 10.69 -9.34
N ASP A 48 0.07 11.59 -8.36
CA ASP A 48 -0.51 11.30 -7.03
C ASP A 48 -1.88 10.62 -7.13
N ALA A 49 -2.81 11.17 -7.94
CA ALA A 49 -4.13 10.57 -8.12
C ALA A 49 -4.10 9.16 -8.74
N ALA A 50 -3.14 8.89 -9.63
CA ALA A 50 -2.97 7.57 -10.22
C ALA A 50 -2.46 6.56 -9.17
N ARG A 51 -1.52 6.98 -8.30
CA ARG A 51 -1.01 6.14 -7.21
C ARG A 51 -2.09 5.87 -6.16
N VAL A 52 -2.89 6.87 -5.78
CA VAL A 52 -4.01 6.66 -4.84
C VAL A 52 -5.05 5.71 -5.46
N ARG A 53 -5.36 5.84 -6.75
CA ARG A 53 -6.26 4.93 -7.44
C ARG A 53 -5.72 3.50 -7.46
N TYR A 54 -4.44 3.32 -7.77
CA TYR A 54 -3.78 2.02 -7.68
C TYR A 54 -3.94 1.38 -6.29
N LEU A 55 -3.79 2.14 -5.20
CA LEU A 55 -4.04 1.62 -3.86
C LEU A 55 -5.51 1.21 -3.66
N LEU A 56 -6.48 1.91 -4.22
CA LEU A 56 -7.89 1.50 -4.11
C LEU A 56 -8.15 0.21 -4.92
N ASP A 57 -7.60 0.12 -6.12
CA ASP A 57 -7.81 -1.01 -7.03
C ASP A 57 -7.15 -2.31 -6.51
N GLU A 58 -5.99 -2.18 -5.85
CA GLU A 58 -5.27 -3.31 -5.24
C GLU A 58 -5.84 -3.76 -3.88
N GLN A 59 -6.83 -3.06 -3.32
CA GLN A 59 -7.42 -3.47 -2.04
C GLN A 59 -8.24 -4.75 -2.22
N ARG A 60 -7.85 -5.81 -1.49
CA ARG A 60 -8.55 -7.10 -1.52
C ARG A 60 -9.92 -7.01 -0.85
N SER A 61 -10.76 -8.03 -1.05
CA SER A 61 -12.12 -8.10 -0.47
C SER A 61 -12.12 -8.13 1.07
N ASP A 62 -11.06 -8.65 1.69
CA ASP A 62 -10.86 -8.66 3.15
C ASP A 62 -10.34 -7.31 3.71
N GLY A 63 -10.02 -6.35 2.83
CA GLY A 63 -9.51 -5.04 3.20
C GLY A 63 -7.98 -4.93 3.26
N SER A 64 -7.26 -6.05 3.11
CA SER A 64 -5.80 -6.09 3.08
C SER A 64 -5.22 -5.76 1.69
N TRP A 65 -3.90 -5.60 1.65
CA TRP A 65 -3.11 -5.48 0.42
C TRP A 65 -1.95 -6.48 0.40
N GLY A 66 -1.47 -6.78 -0.81
CA GLY A 66 -0.26 -7.56 -1.03
C GLY A 66 -0.48 -9.08 -1.02
N GLY A 67 0.59 -9.80 -0.66
CA GLY A 67 0.63 -11.27 -0.68
C GLY A 67 -0.15 -11.93 0.46
N PRO A 68 -0.18 -13.27 0.52
CA PRO A 68 -0.93 -14.01 1.55
C PRO A 68 -0.27 -13.92 2.95
N GLY A 69 -1.08 -14.08 3.99
CA GLY A 69 -0.63 -14.21 5.38
C GLY A 69 0.22 -13.02 5.86
N GLY A 70 1.34 -13.29 6.52
CA GLY A 70 2.24 -12.25 7.03
C GLY A 70 2.85 -11.34 5.97
N TYR A 71 2.87 -11.73 4.67
CA TYR A 71 3.31 -10.85 3.58
C TYR A 71 2.33 -9.70 3.32
N ALA A 72 1.08 -9.79 3.80
CA ALA A 72 0.10 -8.71 3.70
C ALA A 72 0.37 -7.58 4.68
N LEU A 73 1.12 -7.82 5.77
CA LEU A 73 1.21 -6.90 6.90
C LEU A 73 1.82 -5.55 6.50
N VAL A 74 3.02 -5.55 5.91
CA VAL A 74 3.71 -4.31 5.52
C VAL A 74 2.95 -3.54 4.41
N PRO A 75 2.49 -4.18 3.31
CA PRO A 75 1.66 -3.50 2.32
C PRO A 75 0.37 -2.91 2.90
N THR A 76 -0.32 -3.64 3.77
CA THR A 76 -1.58 -3.18 4.38
C THR A 76 -1.37 -2.00 5.31
N LEU A 77 -0.32 -2.04 6.15
CA LEU A 77 0.05 -0.91 7.00
C LEU A 77 0.43 0.31 6.16
N SER A 78 1.23 0.13 5.10
CA SER A 78 1.69 1.23 4.24
C SER A 78 0.53 1.88 3.49
N ALA A 79 -0.33 1.09 2.84
CA ALA A 79 -1.50 1.59 2.11
C ALA A 79 -2.49 2.30 3.06
N THR A 80 -2.75 1.72 4.23
CA THR A 80 -3.64 2.33 5.23
C THR A 80 -3.09 3.66 5.72
N GLU A 81 -1.80 3.72 6.06
CA GLU A 81 -1.13 4.96 6.49
C GLU A 81 -1.20 6.04 5.40
N ALA A 82 -0.99 5.67 4.14
CA ALA A 82 -1.04 6.58 3.01
C ALA A 82 -2.45 7.14 2.77
N LEU A 83 -3.49 6.31 2.85
CA LEU A 83 -4.89 6.76 2.71
C LEU A 83 -5.29 7.71 3.85
N LEU A 84 -4.86 7.44 5.08
CA LEU A 84 -5.03 8.37 6.21
C LEU A 84 -4.26 9.68 5.98
N ALA A 85 -3.07 9.62 5.37
CA ALA A 85 -2.28 10.81 5.02
C ALA A 85 -3.05 11.69 4.02
N VAL A 86 -3.61 11.08 2.98
CA VAL A 86 -4.43 11.76 1.97
C VAL A 86 -5.65 12.43 2.61
N LEU A 87 -6.36 11.72 3.50
CA LEU A 87 -7.53 12.25 4.21
C LEU A 87 -7.19 13.42 5.16
N GLY A 88 -5.96 13.49 5.65
CA GLY A 88 -5.47 14.54 6.55
C GLY A 88 -4.82 15.74 5.84
N ARG A 89 -4.80 15.79 4.50
CA ARG A 89 -4.20 16.92 3.78
C ARG A 89 -5.03 18.19 3.99
N GLU A 90 -4.39 19.26 4.45
CA GLU A 90 -5.03 20.57 4.60
C GLU A 90 -5.08 21.33 3.26
N GLY A 91 -6.18 22.03 3.00
CA GLY A 91 -6.23 23.08 1.97
C GLY A 91 -6.15 22.65 0.50
N GLY A 92 -6.18 21.35 0.19
CA GLY A 92 -6.11 20.80 -1.17
C GLY A 92 -7.35 19.98 -1.57
N GLU A 93 -7.62 19.91 -2.87
CA GLU A 93 -8.60 18.97 -3.41
C GLU A 93 -8.09 17.53 -3.26
N LEU A 94 -8.95 16.63 -2.78
CA LEU A 94 -8.58 15.22 -2.66
C LEU A 94 -8.44 14.60 -4.06
N PRO A 95 -7.44 13.72 -4.26
CA PRO A 95 -7.19 13.12 -5.57
C PRO A 95 -8.34 12.24 -6.08
N LEU A 96 -9.21 11.79 -5.17
CA LEU A 96 -10.35 10.90 -5.42
C LEU A 96 -11.51 11.25 -4.46
N PRO A 97 -12.73 10.75 -4.71
CA PRO A 97 -13.88 11.02 -3.85
C PRO A 97 -13.64 10.62 -2.38
N PRO A 98 -13.93 11.52 -1.41
CA PRO A 98 -13.64 11.27 0.01
C PRO A 98 -14.27 9.98 0.56
N ALA A 99 -15.48 9.63 0.11
CA ALA A 99 -16.18 8.44 0.59
C ALA A 99 -15.43 7.14 0.27
N ALA A 100 -14.83 7.04 -0.92
CA ALA A 100 -14.05 5.87 -1.32
C ALA A 100 -12.76 5.75 -0.48
N LEU A 101 -12.08 6.87 -0.24
CA LEU A 101 -10.88 6.93 0.58
C LEU A 101 -11.16 6.55 2.04
N VAL A 102 -12.24 7.07 2.62
CA VAL A 102 -12.65 6.75 3.99
C VAL A 102 -12.99 5.27 4.13
N GLU A 103 -13.75 4.71 3.20
CA GLU A 103 -14.14 3.30 3.27
C GLU A 103 -12.94 2.36 3.11
N ALA A 104 -12.05 2.66 2.16
CA ALA A 104 -10.82 1.89 1.98
C ALA A 104 -9.90 1.98 3.20
N ALA A 105 -9.72 3.17 3.78
CA ALA A 105 -8.93 3.36 4.99
C ALA A 105 -9.54 2.61 6.20
N ARG A 106 -10.87 2.61 6.34
CA ARG A 106 -11.59 1.89 7.40
C ARG A 106 -11.38 0.38 7.29
N ARG A 107 -11.54 -0.18 6.08
CA ARG A 107 -11.30 -1.61 5.81
C ARG A 107 -9.83 -1.97 6.03
N GLY A 108 -8.91 -1.10 5.60
CA GLY A 108 -7.47 -1.25 5.80
C GLY A 108 -7.06 -1.28 7.27
N LEU A 109 -7.60 -0.38 8.10
CA LEU A 109 -7.39 -0.37 9.55
C LEU A 109 -7.85 -1.67 10.22
N ALA A 110 -9.03 -2.18 9.84
CA ALA A 110 -9.54 -3.44 10.36
C ALA A 110 -8.63 -4.62 9.98
N ALA A 111 -8.21 -4.70 8.71
CA ALA A 111 -7.27 -5.71 8.24
C ALA A 111 -5.89 -5.61 8.90
N ALA A 112 -5.35 -4.40 9.04
CA ALA A 112 -4.08 -4.15 9.71
C ALA A 112 -4.11 -4.61 11.17
N ALA A 113 -5.19 -4.30 11.91
CA ALA A 113 -5.34 -4.74 13.30
C ALA A 113 -5.37 -6.27 13.40
N ALA A 114 -6.09 -6.95 12.51
CA ALA A 114 -6.12 -8.41 12.46
C ALA A 114 -4.75 -9.01 12.15
N LEU A 115 -4.03 -8.48 11.14
CA LEU A 115 -2.71 -8.96 10.75
C LEU A 115 -1.66 -8.75 11.85
N VAL A 116 -1.70 -7.60 12.54
CA VAL A 116 -0.82 -7.33 13.68
C VAL A 116 -1.11 -8.33 14.82
N ALA A 117 -2.38 -8.59 15.12
CA ALA A 117 -2.75 -9.59 16.14
C ALA A 117 -2.24 -10.99 15.78
N CYS A 118 -2.41 -11.43 14.53
CA CYS A 118 -1.89 -12.72 14.06
C CYS A 118 -0.36 -12.80 14.07
N SER A 119 0.35 -11.68 13.91
CA SER A 119 1.83 -11.67 13.91
C SER A 119 2.46 -12.01 15.28
N ALA A 120 1.66 -12.03 16.36
CA ALA A 120 2.08 -12.54 17.65
C ALA A 120 2.16 -14.08 17.69
N GLU A 121 1.37 -14.75 16.84
CA GLU A 121 1.27 -16.22 16.79
C GLU A 121 2.05 -16.81 15.60
N GLU A 122 2.11 -16.08 14.48
CA GLU A 122 2.83 -16.47 13.27
C GLU A 122 4.00 -15.51 12.98
N PRO A 123 5.22 -16.03 12.71
CA PRO A 123 6.35 -15.19 12.41
C PRO A 123 6.11 -14.40 11.11
N VAL A 124 6.28 -13.08 11.20
CA VAL A 124 6.28 -12.20 10.03
C VAL A 124 7.39 -12.67 9.09
N PRO A 125 7.12 -12.79 7.78
CA PRO A 125 8.16 -13.12 6.82
C PRO A 125 9.35 -12.17 6.96
N SER A 126 10.55 -12.74 7.07
CA SER A 126 11.82 -12.02 7.10
C SER A 126 12.08 -11.35 5.75
N THR A 127 11.33 -10.30 5.46
CA THR A 127 11.58 -9.33 4.40
C THR A 127 12.63 -8.34 4.91
N VAL A 128 13.33 -7.67 4.00
CA VAL A 128 14.41 -6.73 4.38
C VAL A 128 13.85 -5.68 5.35
N VAL A 129 14.49 -5.55 6.51
CA VAL A 129 14.21 -4.54 7.58
C VAL A 129 12.80 -4.46 8.15
N PHE A 130 12.00 -5.54 8.12
CA PHE A 130 10.61 -5.53 8.65
C PHE A 130 10.48 -5.00 10.10
N PHE A 131 11.48 -5.27 10.95
CA PHE A 131 11.51 -4.85 12.35
C PHE A 131 11.61 -3.32 12.54
N MET A 132 12.04 -2.56 11.53
CA MET A 132 12.00 -1.08 11.55
C MET A 132 10.75 -0.56 10.84
N VAL A 133 10.39 -1.17 9.71
CA VAL A 133 9.28 -0.71 8.87
C VAL A 133 7.93 -0.83 9.59
N ILE A 134 7.68 -1.96 10.25
CA ILE A 134 6.38 -2.18 10.91
C ILE A 134 6.13 -1.19 12.05
N PRO A 135 7.04 -0.99 13.03
CA PRO A 135 6.83 0.00 14.09
C PRO A 135 6.65 1.42 13.54
N ALA A 136 7.45 1.83 12.56
CA ALA A 136 7.36 3.16 11.98
C ALA A 136 5.99 3.41 11.28
N LEU A 137 5.48 2.41 10.56
CA LEU A 137 4.16 2.50 9.94
C LEU A 137 3.03 2.53 10.98
N VAL A 138 3.11 1.73 12.03
CA VAL A 138 2.13 1.73 13.14
C VAL A 138 2.12 3.09 13.85
N GLU A 139 3.29 3.66 14.13
CA GLU A 139 3.42 5.01 14.68
C GLU A 139 2.80 6.06 13.76
N GLY A 140 3.09 5.98 12.46
CA GLY A 140 2.52 6.88 11.46
C GLY A 140 0.99 6.79 11.35
N ILE A 141 0.41 5.59 11.47
CA ILE A 141 -1.05 5.40 11.52
C ILE A 141 -1.63 6.07 12.77
N ASN A 142 -1.05 5.79 13.94
CA ASN A 142 -1.52 6.33 15.21
C ASN A 142 -1.49 7.86 15.23
N ALA A 143 -0.41 8.47 14.74
CA ALA A 143 -0.27 9.92 14.64
C ALA A 143 -1.39 10.54 13.78
N ARG A 144 -1.70 9.94 12.62
CA ARG A 144 -2.76 10.44 11.73
C ARG A 144 -4.15 10.29 12.31
N LEU A 145 -4.41 9.17 12.98
CA LEU A 145 -5.68 8.96 13.67
C LEU A 145 -5.91 10.00 14.78
N ALA A 146 -4.85 10.38 15.50
CA ALA A 146 -4.92 11.43 16.52
C ALA A 146 -5.31 12.78 15.92
N VAL A 147 -4.69 13.19 14.81
CA VAL A 147 -5.02 14.44 14.09
C VAL A 147 -6.47 14.43 13.60
N LEU A 148 -6.87 13.38 12.87
CA LEU A 148 -8.24 13.26 12.35
C LEU A 148 -9.30 13.19 13.45
N GLY A 149 -8.96 12.64 14.62
CA GLY A 149 -9.81 12.64 15.81
C GLY A 149 -9.97 14.03 16.41
N ALA A 150 -8.89 14.81 16.48
CA ALA A 150 -8.90 16.18 16.98
C ALA A 150 -9.73 17.11 16.10
N ASP A 151 -9.62 17.00 14.78
CA ASP A 151 -10.38 17.81 13.81
C ASP A 151 -11.89 17.58 13.88
N ARG A 152 -12.31 16.33 14.14
CA ARG A 152 -13.73 16.04 14.36
C ARG A 152 -14.24 16.69 15.65
N CYS A 153 -13.41 16.68 16.70
CA CYS A 153 -13.77 17.30 17.97
C CYS A 153 -13.91 18.83 17.84
N SER A 154 -12.99 19.49 17.13
CA SER A 154 -13.07 20.94 16.87
C SER A 154 -14.29 21.30 16.02
N ARG A 155 -14.55 20.56 14.93
CA ARG A 155 -15.71 20.80 14.05
C ARG A 155 -17.06 20.57 14.74
N TRP A 156 -17.14 19.63 15.68
CA TRP A 156 -18.36 19.42 16.48
C TRP A 156 -18.59 20.60 17.44
N ARG A 157 -17.54 21.06 18.14
CA ARG A 157 -17.62 22.22 19.05
C ARG A 157 -18.04 23.51 18.35
N CYS A 158 -17.60 23.75 17.11
CA CYS A 158 -18.03 24.91 16.32
C CYS A 158 -19.49 24.86 15.84
N ARG A 159 -20.18 23.71 15.90
CA ARG A 159 -21.61 23.61 15.52
C ARG A 159 -22.57 23.74 16.70
N THR A 160 -22.07 23.63 17.93
CA THR A 160 -22.89 23.64 19.15
C THR A 160 -22.78 24.94 19.95
N GLY A 161 -22.07 25.95 19.44
CA GLY A 161 -22.00 27.30 19.99
C GLY A 161 -22.54 28.31 19.00
#